data_AF-A0A0V0GD44-F1
#
_entry.id   AF-A0A0V0GD44-F1
#
_cell.length_a   1.000
_cell.length_b   1.000
_cell.length_c   1.000
_cell.angle_alpha   90.00
_cell.angle_beta   90.00
_cell.angle_gamma   90.00
#
_symmetry.space_group_name_H-M   'P 1'
#
loop_
_entity.id
_entity.type
_entity.pdbx_description
1 polymer ?
#
loop_
_entity_poly.entity_id
_entity_poly.type
_entity_poly.pdbx_seq_one_letter_code
_entity_poly.pdbx_strand_id
1 'polypeptide(L)'
;LGFLVSDREKNIVLYMYQPEARESFGGQKLIRKGDFHIGQHINTFFRIKCRTSEVKKDGKPLTDADKRQVTVYATLDGALGYLLPLPEKTYRRLLMCQNLLVTYIPHIAGLNPKAFRMYKSAQKLLGNTARGVVDGELVWQYLMLSYSERFEI
;
A
#
# COMPACT_ATOMS: atom_id res chain seq x y z
N LEU A 1 -6.81 1.41 15.80
CA LEU A 1 -5.83 2.49 15.55
C LEU A 1 -4.69 1.93 14.71
N GLY A 2 -4.25 2.65 13.67
CA GLY A 2 -3.15 2.24 12.79
C GLY A 2 -1.98 3.21 12.87
N PHE A 3 -0.75 2.69 12.88
CA PHE A 3 0.48 3.43 12.98
C PHE A 3 1.34 3.13 11.76
N LEU A 4 1.68 4.17 11.00
CA LEU A 4 2.56 4.06 9.86
C LEU A 4 3.98 4.43 10.28
N VAL A 5 4.95 3.60 9.89
CA VAL A 5 6.35 3.75 10.25
C VAL A 5 7.21 3.59 9.01
N SER A 6 8.24 4.44 8.87
CA SER A 6 9.34 4.23 7.92
C SER A 6 10.60 3.81 8.67
N ASP A 7 11.43 2.99 8.05
CA ASP A 7 12.69 2.52 8.64
C ASP A 7 13.95 2.96 7.84
N ARG A 8 15.12 2.64 8.39
CA ARG A 8 16.42 2.86 7.74
C ARG A 8 16.64 1.97 6.51
N GLU A 9 15.90 0.87 6.39
CA GLU A 9 16.00 -0.04 5.24
C GLU A 9 15.04 0.34 4.12
N LYS A 10 14.45 1.54 4.19
CA LYS A 10 13.57 2.12 3.16
C LYS A 10 12.26 1.34 2.98
N ASN A 11 11.82 0.68 4.05
CA ASN A 11 10.51 0.06 4.12
C ASN A 11 9.52 1.00 4.82
N ILE A 12 8.26 0.80 4.46
CA ILE A 12 7.10 1.24 5.24
C ILE A 12 6.47 0.03 5.90
N VAL A 13 6.05 0.22 7.15
CA VAL A 13 5.33 -0.77 7.93
C VAL A 13 4.07 -0.13 8.53
N LEU A 14 2.94 -0.82 8.40
CA LEU A 14 1.69 -0.50 9.08
C LEU A 14 1.50 -1.43 10.28
N TYR A 15 1.51 -0.85 11.47
CA TYR A 15 1.17 -1.51 12.71
C TYR A 15 -0.27 -1.20 13.11
N MET A 16 -0.94 -2.14 13.76
CA MET A 16 -2.27 -1.95 14.32
C MET A 16 -2.34 -2.39 15.77
N TYR A 17 -3.07 -1.62 16.57
CA TYR A 17 -3.45 -2.00 17.92
C TYR A 17 -4.75 -2.82 17.88
N GLN A 18 -4.65 -4.10 18.27
CA GLN A 18 -5.75 -5.07 18.29
C GLN A 18 -5.62 -5.97 19.53
N PRO A 19 -6.14 -5.56 20.70
CA PRO A 19 -5.96 -6.29 21.96
C PRO A 19 -6.65 -7.66 21.96
N GLU A 20 -7.71 -7.82 21.16
CA GLU A 20 -8.46 -9.08 20.99
C GLU A 20 -7.65 -10.15 20.24
N ALA A 21 -6.66 -9.75 19.45
CA ALA A 21 -5.85 -10.69 18.71
C ALA A 21 -4.83 -11.37 19.64
N ARG A 22 -4.77 -12.71 19.60
CA ARG A 22 -3.85 -13.51 20.42
C ARG A 22 -2.38 -13.11 20.24
N GLU A 23 -2.01 -12.70 19.03
CA GLU A 23 -0.66 -12.22 18.69
C GLU A 23 -0.25 -10.92 19.40
N SER A 24 -1.22 -10.16 19.93
CA SER A 24 -0.98 -8.89 20.61
C SER A 24 -0.58 -9.05 22.08
N PHE A 25 -0.61 -10.28 22.64
CA PHE A 25 -0.38 -10.54 24.06
C PHE A 25 -1.25 -9.64 24.97
N GLY A 26 -2.56 -9.60 24.69
CA GLY A 26 -3.51 -8.77 25.46
C GLY A 26 -3.31 -7.26 25.22
N GLY A 27 -2.85 -6.86 24.03
CA GLY A 27 -2.63 -5.47 23.64
C GLY A 27 -1.23 -4.91 23.91
N GLN A 28 -0.33 -5.66 24.55
CA GLN A 28 1.04 -5.19 24.81
C GLN A 28 1.92 -5.11 23.56
N LYS A 29 1.56 -5.87 22.51
CA LYS A 29 2.31 -5.93 21.25
C LYS A 29 1.48 -5.42 20.08
N LEU A 30 2.03 -4.45 19.35
CA LEU A 30 1.45 -4.00 18.08
C LEU A 30 1.64 -5.07 16.99
N ILE A 31 0.60 -5.30 16.19
CA ILE A 31 0.61 -6.30 15.13
C ILE A 31 0.95 -5.62 13.81
N ARG A 32 1.94 -6.16 13.10
CA ARG A 32 2.27 -5.74 11.74
C ARG A 32 1.19 -6.25 10.78
N LYS A 33 0.46 -5.33 10.14
CA LYS A 33 -0.61 -5.63 9.18
C LYS A 33 -0.27 -5.26 7.74
N GLY A 34 0.69 -4.35 7.56
CA GLY A 34 1.16 -3.88 6.28
C GLY A 34 2.68 -3.85 6.24
N ASP A 35 3.31 -4.35 5.18
CA ASP A 35 4.71 -4.02 4.86
C ASP A 35 4.91 -3.78 3.36
N PHE A 36 5.79 -2.83 3.05
CA PHE A 36 6.09 -2.44 1.68
C PHE A 36 7.47 -1.80 1.56
N HIS A 37 8.29 -2.26 0.62
CA HIS A 37 9.58 -1.64 0.35
C HIS A 37 9.46 -0.54 -0.71
N ILE A 38 9.76 0.70 -0.33
CA ILE A 38 9.73 1.85 -1.23
C ILE A 38 11.04 1.96 -2.01
N GLY A 39 12.16 1.68 -1.35
CA GLY A 39 13.50 1.87 -1.92
C GLY A 39 14.06 3.29 -1.75
N GLN A 40 13.32 4.17 -1.06
CA GLN A 40 13.74 5.53 -0.70
C GLN A 40 13.48 5.79 0.79
N HIS A 41 14.28 6.67 1.39
CA HIS A 41 14.08 7.08 2.77
C HIS A 41 12.97 8.12 2.85
N ILE A 42 12.00 7.91 3.73
CA ILE A 42 10.96 8.89 4.02
C ILE A 42 11.40 9.75 5.19
N ASN A 43 11.25 11.07 5.01
CA ASN A 43 11.57 12.05 6.03
C ASN A 43 10.31 12.59 6.72
N THR A 44 9.23 12.80 5.95
CA THR A 44 8.02 13.44 6.47
C THR A 44 6.76 12.70 6.04
N PHE A 45 5.78 12.71 6.93
CA PHE A 45 4.42 12.23 6.69
C PHE A 45 3.43 13.34 7.03
N PHE A 46 2.40 13.50 6.21
CA PHE A 46 1.27 14.36 6.52
C PHE A 46 -0.01 13.77 5.95
N ARG A 47 -1.16 14.17 6.51
CA ARG A 47 -2.45 13.57 6.15
C ARG A 47 -3.32 14.59 5.44
N ILE A 48 -3.93 14.15 4.35
CA ILE A 48 -4.91 14.91 3.57
C ILE A 48 -6.22 14.14 3.60
N LYS A 49 -7.35 14.83 3.77
CA LYS A 49 -8.67 14.20 3.68
C LYS A 49 -8.90 13.69 2.25
N CYS A 50 -9.30 12.43 2.09
CA CYS A 50 -9.70 11.90 0.79
C CYS A 50 -10.89 12.70 0.26
N ARG A 51 -10.77 13.28 -0.94
CA ARG A 51 -11.90 13.88 -1.64
C ARG A 51 -12.42 12.86 -2.65
N THR A 52 -13.42 12.07 -2.26
CA THR A 52 -14.05 11.08 -3.14
C THR A 52 -15.02 11.77 -4.09
N SER A 53 -14.49 12.44 -5.11
CA SER A 53 -15.17 13.11 -6.22
C SER A 53 -16.21 14.19 -5.90
N GLU A 54 -16.38 15.06 -6.89
CA GLU A 54 -17.10 16.33 -6.86
C GLU A 54 -18.61 16.18 -7.09
N VAL A 55 -19.17 14.97 -6.94
CA VAL A 55 -20.62 14.75 -7.04
C VAL A 55 -21.23 14.75 -5.65
N LYS A 56 -21.18 15.90 -4.97
CA LYS A 56 -22.17 16.20 -3.94
C LYS A 56 -23.52 16.34 -4.65
N LYS A 57 -24.24 15.24 -4.84
CA LYS A 57 -25.71 15.33 -4.87
C LYS A 57 -26.10 15.74 -3.46
N ASP A 58 -26.57 16.98 -3.31
CA ASP A 58 -27.02 17.54 -2.04
C ASP A 58 -27.89 16.53 -1.28
N GLY A 59 -27.59 16.34 0.00
CA GLY A 59 -28.44 15.59 0.93
C GLY A 59 -28.09 14.13 1.21
N LYS A 60 -27.03 13.54 0.62
CA LYS A 60 -26.58 12.19 1.05
C LYS A 60 -25.64 12.25 2.26
N PRO A 61 -25.85 11.40 3.30
CA PRO A 61 -24.94 11.32 4.44
C PRO A 61 -23.53 10.93 3.97
N LEU A 62 -22.52 11.54 4.57
CA LEU A 62 -21.09 11.25 4.33
C LEU A 62 -20.88 9.74 4.34
N THR A 63 -20.40 9.19 3.22
CA THR A 63 -20.07 7.77 3.15
C THR A 63 -18.80 7.50 3.96
N ASP A 64 -18.57 6.28 4.44
CA ASP A 64 -17.31 5.93 5.11
C ASP A 64 -16.07 6.10 4.21
N ALA A 65 -16.26 6.30 2.89
CA ALA A 65 -15.21 6.75 2.00
C ALA A 65 -14.71 8.18 2.30
N ASP A 66 -15.61 9.07 2.70
CA ASP A 66 -15.33 10.50 2.90
C ASP A 66 -14.65 10.80 4.24
N LYS A 67 -14.62 9.82 5.15
CA LYS A 67 -13.87 9.89 6.42
C LYS A 67 -12.42 9.43 6.28
N ARG A 68 -12.04 8.84 5.14
CA ARG A 68 -10.67 8.34 4.96
C ARG A 68 -9.69 9.50 4.80
N GLN A 69 -8.50 9.29 5.33
CA GLN A 69 -7.36 10.20 5.17
C GLN A 69 -6.30 9.49 4.34
N VAL A 70 -5.80 10.18 3.32
CA VAL A 70 -4.60 9.80 2.58
C VAL A 70 -3.40 10.19 3.42
N THR A 71 -2.46 9.28 3.59
CA THR A 71 -1.15 9.60 4.18
C THR A 71 -0.18 9.88 3.05
N VAL A 72 0.21 11.14 2.89
CA VAL A 72 1.24 11.57 1.94
C VAL A 72 2.59 11.53 2.63
N TYR A 73 3.62 11.16 1.89
CA TYR A 73 5.00 11.13 2.36
C TYR A 73 5.94 11.83 1.38
N ALA A 74 6.97 12.45 1.93
CA ALA A 74 8.08 13.00 1.16
C ALA A 74 9.37 12.24 1.46
N THR A 75 10.07 11.89 0.39
CA THR A 75 11.34 11.16 0.45
C THR A 75 12.53 12.09 0.46
N LEU A 76 13.68 11.61 0.96
CA LEU A 76 14.95 12.35 0.92
C LEU A 76 15.49 12.54 -0.50
N ASP A 77 15.06 11.69 -1.44
CA ASP A 77 15.46 11.76 -2.85
C ASP A 77 14.59 12.76 -3.65
N GLY A 78 13.73 13.54 -2.98
CA GLY A 78 12.89 14.58 -3.60
C GLY A 78 11.57 14.07 -4.20
N ALA A 79 11.29 12.78 -4.14
CA ALA A 79 10.01 12.23 -4.60
C ALA A 79 8.91 12.39 -3.54
N LEU A 80 7.67 12.54 -4.03
CA LEU A 80 6.45 12.52 -3.23
C LEU A 80 5.64 11.27 -3.55
N GLY A 81 5.03 10.67 -2.54
CA GLY A 81 4.14 9.54 -2.72
C GLY A 81 3.02 9.54 -1.68
N TYR A 82 2.06 8.64 -1.83
CA TYR A 82 0.95 8.55 -0.91
C TYR A 82 0.49 7.12 -0.66
N LEU A 83 -0.16 6.92 0.48
CA LEU A 83 -0.82 5.68 0.86
C LEU A 83 -2.31 5.96 1.04
N LEU A 84 -3.10 5.23 0.27
CA LEU A 84 -4.56 5.32 0.28
C LEU A 84 -5.14 4.09 0.99
N PRO A 85 -5.92 4.27 2.08
CA PRO A 85 -6.64 3.17 2.71
C PRO A 85 -7.74 2.64 1.77
N LEU A 86 -7.65 1.34 1.44
CA LEU A 86 -8.59 0.66 0.56
C LEU A 86 -9.51 -0.29 1.33
N PRO A 87 -10.78 -0.44 0.92
CA PRO A 87 -11.64 -1.52 1.40
C PRO A 87 -11.09 -2.86 0.92
N GLU A 88 -11.29 -3.91 1.72
CA GLU A 88 -10.73 -5.23 1.44
C GLU A 88 -11.14 -5.79 0.06
N LYS A 89 -12.41 -5.60 -0.33
CA LYS A 89 -12.90 -6.03 -1.65
C LYS A 89 -12.13 -5.38 -2.80
N THR A 90 -11.83 -4.08 -2.70
CA THR A 90 -11.05 -3.36 -3.71
C THR A 90 -9.59 -3.78 -3.69
N TYR A 91 -9.00 -3.92 -2.49
CA TYR A 91 -7.63 -4.41 -2.33
C TYR A 91 -7.44 -5.78 -3.01
N ARG A 92 -8.32 -6.75 -2.78
CA ARG A 92 -8.21 -8.09 -3.38
C ARG A 92 -8.28 -8.06 -4.91
N ARG A 93 -9.14 -7.22 -5.49
CA ARG A 93 -9.25 -7.04 -6.95
C ARG A 93 -7.97 -6.45 -7.54
N LEU A 94 -7.45 -5.38 -6.92
CA LEU A 94 -6.21 -4.75 -7.38
C LEU A 94 -4.99 -5.66 -7.17
N LEU A 95 -4.95 -6.44 -6.10
CA LEU A 95 -3.90 -7.43 -5.86
C LEU A 95 -3.91 -8.54 -6.93
N MET A 96 -5.08 -8.99 -7.36
CA MET A 96 -5.21 -9.96 -8.45
C MET A 96 -4.67 -9.36 -9.76
N CYS A 97 -5.11 -8.14 -10.09
CA CYS A 97 -4.60 -7.40 -11.25
C CYS A 97 -3.09 -7.23 -11.19
N GLN A 98 -2.53 -6.82 -10.04
CA GLN A 98 -1.09 -6.71 -9.83
C GLN A 98 -0.36 -8.02 -10.14
N ASN A 99 -0.83 -9.16 -9.64
CA ASN A 99 -0.19 -10.45 -9.89
C ASN A 99 -0.19 -10.85 -11.38
N LEU A 100 -1.25 -10.53 -12.12
CA LEU A 100 -1.31 -10.74 -13.56
C LEU A 100 -0.31 -9.84 -14.29
N LEU A 101 -0.27 -8.54 -13.95
CA LEU A 101 0.66 -7.57 -14.54
C LEU A 101 2.13 -7.92 -14.30
N VAL A 102 2.48 -8.46 -13.12
CA VAL A 102 3.85 -8.94 -12.86
C VAL A 102 4.27 -10.01 -13.88
N THR A 103 3.34 -10.84 -14.34
CA THR A 103 3.63 -11.97 -15.22
C THR A 103 3.52 -11.60 -16.70
N TYR A 104 2.53 -10.78 -17.06
CA TYR A 104 2.20 -10.45 -18.46
C TYR A 104 3.05 -9.32 -19.05
N ILE A 105 3.50 -8.36 -18.24
CA ILE A 105 4.24 -7.20 -18.74
C ILE A 105 5.75 -7.46 -18.68
N PRO A 106 6.51 -7.09 -19.73
CA PRO A 106 7.96 -7.09 -19.67
C PRO A 106 8.47 -5.99 -18.72
N HIS A 107 9.27 -6.39 -17.72
CA HIS A 107 9.89 -5.44 -16.79
C HIS A 107 11.26 -4.97 -17.28
N ILE A 108 11.56 -3.69 -17.05
CA ILE A 108 12.86 -3.11 -17.41
C ILE A 108 13.99 -3.91 -16.75
N ALA A 109 15.00 -4.26 -17.54
CA ALA A 109 16.14 -5.06 -17.12
C ALA A 109 15.80 -6.45 -16.53
N GLY A 110 14.60 -6.99 -16.81
CA GLY A 110 14.16 -8.30 -16.32
C GLY A 110 13.97 -8.36 -14.81
N LEU A 111 13.83 -7.20 -14.15
CA LEU A 111 13.67 -7.13 -12.70
C LEU A 111 12.27 -7.59 -12.26
N ASN A 112 12.19 -8.25 -11.11
CA ASN A 112 10.91 -8.65 -10.54
C ASN A 112 10.37 -7.55 -9.61
N PRO A 113 9.31 -6.80 -9.98
CA PRO A 113 8.77 -5.73 -9.14
C PRO A 113 8.22 -6.26 -7.82
N LYS A 114 7.64 -7.47 -7.80
CA LYS A 114 7.12 -8.09 -6.58
C LYS A 114 8.24 -8.35 -5.57
N ALA A 115 9.37 -8.88 -6.03
CA ALA A 115 10.54 -9.12 -5.18
C ALA A 115 11.13 -7.80 -4.66
N PHE A 116 11.17 -6.76 -5.48
CA PHE A 116 11.62 -5.44 -5.06
C PHE A 116 10.79 -4.85 -3.92
N ARG A 117 9.45 -5.02 -3.97
CA ARG A 117 8.51 -4.49 -2.95
C ARG A 117 8.43 -5.30 -1.67
N MET A 118 9.03 -6.48 -1.60
CA MET A 118 9.06 -7.27 -0.37
C MET A 118 9.89 -6.56 0.71
N TYR A 119 9.44 -6.68 1.96
CA TYR A 119 10.13 -6.12 3.12
C TYR A 119 11.58 -6.59 3.18
N LYS A 120 12.52 -5.64 3.30
CA LYS A 120 13.96 -5.90 3.39
C LYS A 120 14.45 -5.70 4.81
N SER A 121 15.27 -6.64 5.28
CA SER A 121 15.91 -6.59 6.59
C SER A 121 17.28 -7.22 6.49
N ALA A 122 18.32 -6.54 6.95
CA ALA A 122 19.66 -7.09 7.09
C ALA A 122 19.70 -8.20 8.14
N GLN A 123 18.83 -8.10 9.15
CA GLN A 123 18.68 -9.12 10.19
C GLN A 123 17.54 -10.09 9.86
N LYS A 124 17.73 -11.36 10.20
CA LYS A 124 16.67 -12.36 10.04
C LYS A 124 15.60 -12.14 11.10
N LEU A 125 14.42 -11.70 10.66
CA LEU A 125 13.27 -11.55 11.54
C LEU A 125 12.55 -12.89 11.73
N LEU A 126 12.06 -13.14 12.95
CA LEU A 126 11.29 -14.34 13.31
C LEU A 126 9.82 -14.29 12.84
N GLY A 127 9.43 -13.29 12.04
CA GLY A 127 8.05 -13.04 11.62
C GLY A 127 7.87 -12.96 10.10
N ASN A 128 6.78 -13.54 9.62
CA ASN A 128 6.40 -13.52 8.20
C ASN A 128 6.05 -12.11 7.72
N THR A 129 6.38 -11.77 6.48
CA THR A 129 5.99 -10.52 5.82
C THR A 129 4.48 -10.37 5.83
N ALA A 130 3.96 -9.23 6.27
CA ALA A 130 2.52 -9.03 6.45
C ALA A 130 1.77 -8.80 5.13
N ARG A 131 2.49 -8.40 4.08
CA ARG A 131 1.95 -7.87 2.81
C ARG A 131 0.88 -6.83 3.11
N GLY A 132 -0.14 -6.65 2.28
CA GLY A 132 -1.25 -5.73 2.61
C GLY A 132 -1.14 -4.34 1.99
N VAL A 133 -0.16 -4.12 1.12
CA VAL A 133 -0.04 -2.91 0.29
C VAL A 133 0.04 -3.32 -1.18
N VAL A 134 -0.73 -2.65 -2.03
CA VAL A 134 -0.71 -2.84 -3.50
C VAL A 134 0.25 -1.83 -4.11
N ASP A 135 1.01 -2.26 -5.10
CA ASP A 135 1.90 -1.38 -5.86
C ASP A 135 1.10 -0.54 -6.86
N GLY A 136 0.93 0.75 -6.55
CA GLY A 136 0.17 1.68 -7.38
C GLY A 136 0.80 1.94 -8.74
N GLU A 137 2.14 2.02 -8.81
CA GLU A 137 2.87 2.26 -10.06
C GLU A 137 2.67 1.10 -11.05
N LEU A 138 2.76 -0.13 -10.55
CA LEU A 138 2.55 -1.31 -11.38
C LEU A 138 1.10 -1.40 -11.85
N VAL A 139 0.12 -1.17 -10.97
CA VAL A 139 -1.30 -1.18 -11.35
C VAL A 139 -1.62 -0.05 -12.33
N TRP A 140 -0.94 1.10 -12.24
CA TRP A 140 -1.14 2.22 -13.16
C TRP A 140 -0.78 1.85 -14.60
N GLN A 141 0.21 0.96 -14.81
CA GLN A 141 0.59 0.48 -16.14
C GLN A 141 -0.56 -0.22 -16.87
N TYR A 142 -1.53 -0.81 -16.15
CA TYR A 142 -2.73 -1.38 -16.78
C TYR A 142 -3.47 -0.37 -17.67
N LEU A 143 -3.47 0.91 -17.31
CA LEU A 143 -4.11 1.97 -18.09
C LEU A 143 -3.35 2.27 -19.39
N MET A 144 -2.06 1.94 -19.45
CA MET A 144 -1.20 2.17 -20.62
C MET A 144 -1.25 1.02 -21.64
N LEU A 145 -1.83 -0.12 -21.27
CA LEU A 145 -1.95 -1.28 -22.16
C LEU A 145 -2.97 -1.04 -23.30
N SER A 146 -2.77 -1.73 -24.42
CA SER A 146 -3.73 -1.74 -25.53
C SER A 146 -5.07 -2.36 -25.10
N TYR A 147 -6.11 -2.15 -25.89
CA TYR A 147 -7.44 -2.71 -25.57
C TYR A 147 -7.43 -4.24 -25.54
N SER A 148 -6.72 -4.87 -26.49
CA SER A 148 -6.60 -6.34 -26.56
C SER A 148 -5.91 -6.91 -25.32
N GLU A 149 -4.77 -6.33 -24.93
CA GLU A 149 -4.02 -6.77 -23.74
C GLU A 149 -4.84 -6.57 -22.46
N ARG A 150 -5.61 -5.49 -22.36
CA ARG A 150 -6.51 -5.25 -21.22
C ARG A 150 -7.66 -6.25 -21.12
N PHE A 151 -8.07 -6.83 -22.25
CA PHE A 151 -9.14 -7.83 -22.29
C PHE A 151 -8.64 -9.22 -21.88
N GLU A 152 -7.36 -9.52 -22.12
CA GLU A 152 -6.72 -10.78 -21.74
C GLU A 152 -6.41 -10.85 -20.22
N ILE A 153 -6.30 -9.70 -19.56
CA ILE A 153 -6.01 -9.55 -18.12
C ILE A 153 -7.31 -9.40 -17.32
#